data_AF-A0A8W8J159-F1
#
_entry.id   AF-A0A8W8J159-F1
#
_cell.length_a   1.000
_cell.length_b   1.000
_cell.length_c   1.000
_cell.angle_alpha   90.00
_cell.angle_beta   90.00
_cell.angle_gamma   90.00
#
_symmetry.space_group_name_H-M   'P 1'
#
loop_
_entity.id
_entity.type
_entity.pdbx_description
1 polymer ?
#
loop_
_entity_poly.entity_id
_entity_poly.type
_entity_poly.pdbx_seq_one_letter_code
_entity_poly.pdbx_strand_id
1 'polypeptide(L)'
;LKSDFIQLLKETSDIDRHSRWSEIKRKIDSDSRYKAVDSSSRREDWFKDYVRKLEDKRDKDKDKDKDKERDREKDRDKDRERDEDSDDERKEREKQEKQERIEASIRKRTEEVERSLSSSLRERDKEREQHKKDEAVQLFNALLVDLVRNSEASWRDTRKQLRKDHRWELAELLDREEKEKIFEEHIESLFKRNKEMFHKLLDETNISLVAGWKEVKKVIKEDPRYSKFSSSDRKREKEFSDYMHEKYVQAKADFRELLKETKLITYKSKKLIEESDSHLKDIEKILENDKRYLVLDCAPEERAKILLAYVEDLHRRGVPPPPTASEPSRRSTK
;
A
#
# COMPACT_ATOMS: atom_id res chain seq x y z
N LEU A 1 44.25 -94.44 46.91
CA LEU A 1 44.08 -95.51 45.90
C LEU A 1 43.47 -95.03 44.59
N LYS A 2 42.16 -94.71 44.48
CA LYS A 2 41.57 -94.24 43.20
C LYS A 2 42.16 -92.91 42.72
N SER A 3 42.32 -91.94 43.62
CA SER A 3 42.90 -90.63 43.29
C SER A 3 44.33 -90.76 42.74
N ASP A 4 45.16 -91.58 43.39
CA ASP A 4 46.56 -91.80 43.00
C ASP A 4 46.68 -92.51 41.65
N PHE A 5 45.76 -93.45 41.37
CA PHE A 5 45.67 -94.11 40.07
C PHE A 5 45.21 -93.15 38.96
N ILE A 6 44.21 -92.29 39.21
CA ILE A 6 43.78 -91.27 38.24
C ILE A 6 44.89 -90.22 38.03
N GLN A 7 45.67 -89.90 39.05
CA GLN A 7 46.81 -89.00 38.95
C GLN A 7 47.93 -89.60 38.08
N LEU A 8 48.21 -90.90 38.22
CA LEU A 8 49.08 -91.65 37.31
C LEU A 8 48.58 -91.57 35.86
N LEU A 9 47.26 -91.73 35.62
CA LEU A 9 46.70 -91.57 34.28
C LEU A 9 46.86 -90.13 33.74
N LYS A 10 46.71 -89.10 34.57
CA LYS A 10 46.97 -87.71 34.16
C LYS A 10 48.44 -87.43 33.83
N GLU A 11 49.37 -88.07 34.55
CA GLU A 11 50.81 -87.92 34.37
C GLU A 11 51.36 -88.75 33.20
N THR A 12 50.63 -89.79 32.80
CA THR A 12 50.99 -90.59 31.62
C THR A 12 50.72 -89.78 30.36
N SER A 13 51.78 -89.27 29.74
CA SER A 13 51.69 -88.67 28.41
C SER A 13 51.15 -89.69 27.40
N ASP A 14 50.30 -89.22 26.47
CA ASP A 14 49.64 -89.99 25.41
C ASP A 14 48.32 -90.71 25.79
N ILE A 15 47.62 -90.27 26.85
CA ILE A 15 46.22 -90.65 27.05
C ILE A 15 45.32 -89.58 26.44
N ASP A 16 44.63 -89.96 25.37
CA ASP A 16 43.57 -89.19 24.73
C ASP A 16 42.23 -89.95 24.77
N ARG A 17 41.18 -89.34 24.21
CA ARG A 17 39.83 -89.93 24.17
C ARG A 17 39.74 -91.25 23.39
N HIS A 18 40.73 -91.58 22.57
CA HIS A 18 40.76 -92.77 21.73
C HIS A 18 41.72 -93.84 22.26
N SER A 19 42.41 -93.56 23.36
CA SER A 19 43.43 -94.43 23.94
C SER A 19 42.83 -95.72 24.48
N ARG A 20 43.52 -96.85 24.22
CA ARG A 20 43.06 -98.18 24.60
C ARG A 20 43.75 -98.66 25.88
N TRP A 21 42.98 -99.28 26.77
CA TRP A 21 43.48 -99.75 28.06
C TRP A 21 44.70 -100.68 27.93
N SER A 22 44.72 -101.55 26.91
CA SER A 22 45.83 -102.47 26.65
C SER A 22 47.16 -101.76 26.37
N GLU A 23 47.13 -100.59 25.73
CA GLU A 23 48.32 -99.81 25.39
C GLU A 23 48.84 -99.07 26.62
N ILE A 24 47.92 -98.45 27.36
CA ILE A 24 48.26 -97.69 28.57
C ILE A 24 48.71 -98.60 29.70
N LYS A 25 48.07 -99.77 29.87
CA LYS A 25 48.44 -100.78 30.87
C LYS A 25 49.93 -101.15 30.77
N ARG A 26 50.46 -101.36 29.56
CA ARG A 26 51.88 -101.69 29.36
C ARG A 26 52.84 -100.56 29.77
N LYS A 27 52.36 -99.30 29.77
CA LYS A 27 53.17 -98.14 30.20
C LYS A 27 53.17 -97.97 31.71
N ILE A 28 52.09 -98.38 32.39
CA ILE A 28 51.88 -98.09 33.82
C ILE A 28 51.98 -99.32 34.73
N ASP A 29 52.13 -100.54 34.19
CA ASP A 29 52.05 -101.78 34.98
C ASP A 29 53.15 -101.97 36.03
N SER A 30 54.29 -101.32 35.83
CA SER A 30 55.43 -101.32 36.74
C SER A 30 55.27 -100.34 37.91
N ASP A 31 54.41 -99.33 37.80
CA ASP A 31 54.23 -98.26 38.78
C ASP A 31 53.61 -98.78 40.09
N SER A 32 54.12 -98.31 41.22
CA SER A 32 53.63 -98.68 42.56
C SER A 32 52.15 -98.36 42.74
N ARG A 33 51.68 -97.23 42.22
CA ARG A 33 50.27 -96.78 42.27
C ARG A 33 49.36 -97.63 41.41
N TYR A 34 49.87 -98.20 40.31
CA TYR A 34 49.15 -99.20 39.54
C TYR A 34 49.04 -100.50 40.35
N LYS A 35 50.18 -101.03 40.85
CA LYS A 35 50.23 -102.29 41.61
C LYS A 35 49.37 -102.26 42.88
N ALA A 36 49.26 -101.11 43.54
CA ALA A 36 48.44 -100.90 44.74
C ALA A 36 46.92 -101.09 44.54
N VAL A 37 46.45 -101.27 43.30
CA VAL A 37 45.03 -101.55 43.00
C VAL A 37 44.85 -103.02 42.66
N ASP A 38 44.50 -103.88 43.61
CA ASP A 38 44.58 -105.35 43.42
C ASP A 38 43.67 -105.94 42.32
N SER A 39 42.65 -105.20 41.87
CA SER A 39 41.69 -105.64 40.86
C SER A 39 41.98 -105.06 39.48
N SER A 40 42.26 -105.93 38.50
CA SER A 40 42.53 -105.53 37.11
C SER A 40 41.31 -104.90 36.42
N SER A 41 40.09 -105.37 36.70
CA SER A 41 38.86 -104.79 36.14
C SER A 41 38.66 -103.37 36.65
N ARG A 42 38.89 -103.14 37.94
CA ARG A 42 38.74 -101.84 38.57
C ARG A 42 39.70 -100.79 38.02
N ARG A 43 40.94 -101.19 37.67
CA ARG A 43 41.91 -100.32 36.98
C ARG A 43 41.42 -99.91 35.59
N GLU A 44 40.91 -100.86 34.82
CA GLU A 44 40.36 -100.62 33.49
C GLU A 44 39.12 -99.71 33.52
N ASP A 45 38.21 -99.94 34.47
CA ASP A 45 37.02 -99.12 34.65
C ASP A 45 37.38 -97.66 34.99
N TRP A 46 38.40 -97.46 35.82
CA TRP A 46 38.88 -96.11 36.16
C TRP A 46 39.57 -95.42 34.99
N PHE A 47 40.26 -96.17 34.13
CA PHE A 47 40.79 -95.65 32.88
C PHE A 47 39.67 -95.26 31.91
N LYS A 48 38.67 -96.12 31.71
CA LYS A 48 37.50 -95.82 30.86
C LYS A 48 36.75 -94.59 31.37
N ASP A 49 36.54 -94.46 32.68
CA ASP A 49 35.95 -93.28 33.30
C ASP A 49 36.79 -92.01 33.07
N TYR A 50 38.12 -92.12 33.12
CA TYR A 50 39.02 -91.00 32.85
C TYR A 50 38.97 -90.55 31.38
N VAL A 51 39.06 -91.49 30.43
CA VAL A 51 38.98 -91.24 28.98
C VAL A 51 37.63 -90.61 28.62
N ARG A 52 36.53 -91.14 29.16
CA ARG A 52 35.18 -90.58 28.97
C ARG A 52 35.07 -89.14 29.49
N LYS A 53 35.68 -88.83 30.64
CA LYS A 53 35.71 -87.46 31.18
C LYS A 53 36.51 -86.48 30.32
N LEU A 54 37.52 -86.95 29.59
CA LEU A 54 38.26 -86.11 28.62
C LEU A 54 37.40 -85.78 27.40
N GLU A 55 36.57 -86.72 26.93
CA GLU A 55 35.61 -86.50 25.84
C GLU A 55 34.51 -85.50 26.25
N ASP A 56 33.83 -85.74 27.38
CA ASP A 56 32.76 -84.87 27.89
C ASP A 56 33.21 -83.42 28.11
N LYS A 57 34.48 -83.20 28.47
CA LYS A 57 35.01 -81.85 28.69
C LYS A 57 35.19 -81.08 27.39
N ARG A 58 35.68 -81.74 26.33
CA ARG A 58 35.93 -81.10 25.03
C ARG A 58 34.63 -80.77 24.30
N ASP A 59 33.62 -81.63 24.41
CA ASP A 59 32.31 -81.37 23.80
C ASP A 59 31.61 -80.20 24.50
N LYS A 60 31.69 -80.10 25.83
CA LYS A 60 31.20 -78.94 26.59
C LYS A 60 31.91 -77.62 26.23
N ASP A 61 33.21 -77.66 25.95
CA ASP A 61 33.94 -76.45 25.56
C ASP A 61 33.56 -75.99 24.12
N LYS A 62 33.34 -76.94 23.19
CA LYS A 62 32.83 -76.63 21.84
C LYS A 62 31.41 -76.08 21.85
N ASP A 63 30.53 -76.62 22.68
CA ASP A 63 29.16 -76.13 22.80
C ASP A 63 29.12 -74.72 23.40
N LYS A 64 29.97 -74.44 24.41
CA LYS A 64 30.10 -73.09 24.98
C LYS A 64 30.62 -72.06 23.98
N ASP A 65 31.56 -72.41 23.12
CA ASP A 65 32.06 -71.47 22.10
C ASP A 65 31.02 -71.21 21.01
N LYS A 66 30.26 -72.24 20.61
CA LYS A 66 29.12 -72.07 19.69
C LYS A 66 27.99 -71.24 20.27
N ASP A 67 27.68 -71.41 21.57
CA ASP A 67 26.65 -70.60 22.24
C ASP A 67 27.07 -69.14 22.35
N LYS A 68 28.35 -68.86 22.68
CA LYS A 68 28.87 -67.48 22.68
C LYS A 68 28.85 -66.83 21.30
N GLU A 69 29.10 -67.58 20.25
CA GLU A 69 29.04 -67.08 18.88
C GLU A 69 27.59 -66.75 18.48
N ARG A 70 26.63 -67.64 18.81
CA ARG A 70 25.20 -67.41 18.61
C ARG A 70 24.66 -66.22 19.40
N ASP A 71 25.10 -66.02 20.63
CA ASP A 71 24.67 -64.88 21.44
C ASP A 71 25.22 -63.56 20.86
N ARG A 72 26.48 -63.55 20.39
CA ARG A 72 27.04 -62.37 19.70
C ARG A 72 26.35 -62.06 18.37
N GLU A 73 25.91 -63.08 17.65
CA GLU A 73 25.15 -62.90 16.40
C GLU A 73 23.75 -62.33 16.70
N LYS A 74 23.05 -62.87 17.71
CA LYS A 74 21.76 -62.33 18.17
C LYS A 74 21.84 -60.89 18.66
N ASP A 75 22.89 -60.52 19.37
CA ASP A 75 23.07 -59.14 19.84
C ASP A 75 23.31 -58.19 18.65
N ARG A 76 24.09 -58.62 17.65
CA ARG A 76 24.29 -57.83 16.42
C ARG A 76 23.01 -57.68 15.58
N ASP A 77 22.20 -58.73 15.50
CA ASP A 77 20.93 -58.67 14.77
C ASP A 77 19.91 -57.79 15.50
N LYS A 78 19.87 -57.83 16.84
CA LYS A 78 19.04 -56.90 17.63
C LYS A 78 19.48 -55.44 17.48
N ASP A 79 20.79 -55.18 17.44
CA ASP A 79 21.31 -53.82 17.22
C ASP A 79 20.92 -53.32 15.83
N ARG A 80 20.98 -54.18 14.79
CA ARG A 80 20.53 -53.85 13.43
C ARG A 80 19.03 -53.58 13.36
N GLU A 81 18.21 -54.43 13.97
CA GLU A 81 16.75 -54.23 14.04
C GLU A 81 16.41 -52.90 14.73
N ARG A 82 17.13 -52.57 15.80
CA ARG A 82 16.94 -51.30 16.52
C ARG A 82 17.34 -50.07 15.71
N ASP A 83 18.43 -50.17 14.94
CA ASP A 83 18.87 -49.10 14.05
C ASP A 83 17.88 -48.91 12.87
N GLU A 84 17.36 -50.00 12.31
CA GLU A 84 16.34 -49.97 11.25
C GLU A 84 15.01 -49.37 11.74
N ASP A 85 14.51 -49.79 12.92
CA ASP A 85 13.32 -49.21 13.54
C ASP A 85 13.49 -47.71 13.81
N SER A 86 14.67 -47.30 14.30
CA SER A 86 14.99 -45.89 14.55
C SER A 86 15.04 -45.07 13.25
N ASP A 87 15.56 -45.63 12.16
CA ASP A 87 15.61 -44.97 10.86
C ASP A 87 14.23 -44.84 10.21
N ASP A 88 13.37 -45.84 10.38
CA ASP A 88 12.00 -45.80 9.87
C ASP A 88 11.11 -44.83 10.65
N GLU A 89 11.23 -44.77 11.99
CA GLU A 89 10.60 -43.72 12.81
C GLU A 89 11.07 -42.32 12.37
N ARG A 90 12.36 -42.14 12.08
CA ARG A 90 12.92 -40.87 11.61
C ARG A 90 12.34 -40.46 10.26
N LYS A 91 12.24 -41.41 9.31
CA LYS A 91 11.62 -41.17 7.99
C LYS A 91 10.13 -40.85 8.11
N GLU A 92 9.42 -41.50 9.03
CA GLU A 92 7.99 -41.25 9.25
C GLU A 92 7.74 -39.84 9.82
N ARG A 93 8.54 -39.42 10.81
CA ARG A 93 8.51 -38.04 11.33
C ARG A 93 8.86 -37.01 10.25
N GLU A 94 9.89 -37.27 9.43
CA GLU A 94 10.23 -36.38 8.31
C GLU A 94 9.10 -36.29 7.27
N LYS A 95 8.37 -37.37 7.01
CA LYS A 95 7.19 -37.36 6.14
C LYS A 95 6.02 -36.59 6.75
N GLN A 96 5.75 -36.77 8.04
CA GLN A 96 4.72 -36.04 8.77
C GLN A 96 5.03 -34.54 8.80
N GLU A 97 6.25 -34.14 9.15
CA GLU A 97 6.66 -32.73 9.12
C GLU A 97 6.57 -32.12 7.72
N LYS A 98 6.96 -32.87 6.67
CA LYS A 98 6.79 -32.41 5.28
C LYS A 98 5.32 -32.24 4.94
N GLN A 99 4.47 -33.19 5.33
CA GLN A 99 3.03 -33.14 5.09
C GLN A 99 2.37 -31.97 5.83
N GLU A 100 2.72 -31.74 7.09
CA GLU A 100 2.24 -30.61 7.89
C GLU A 100 2.71 -29.26 7.33
N ARG A 101 3.96 -29.16 6.84
CA ARG A 101 4.45 -27.95 6.16
C ARG A 101 3.71 -27.70 4.86
N ILE A 102 3.42 -28.75 4.08
CA ILE A 102 2.64 -28.66 2.85
C ILE A 102 1.21 -28.25 3.17
N GLU A 103 0.57 -28.87 4.16
CA GLU A 103 -0.79 -28.55 4.58
C GLU A 103 -0.89 -27.13 5.15
N ALA A 104 0.07 -26.71 5.98
CA ALA A 104 0.15 -25.33 6.47
C ALA A 104 0.36 -24.32 5.34
N SER A 105 1.17 -24.67 4.33
CA SER A 105 1.37 -23.84 3.14
C SER A 105 0.10 -23.74 2.29
N ILE A 106 -0.58 -24.86 2.05
CA ILE A 106 -1.85 -24.90 1.32
C ILE A 106 -2.90 -24.11 2.08
N ARG A 107 -3.05 -24.33 3.39
CA ARG A 107 -4.00 -23.63 4.24
C ARG A 107 -3.76 -22.12 4.25
N LYS A 108 -2.51 -21.70 4.36
CA LYS A 108 -2.15 -20.26 4.30
C LYS A 108 -2.50 -19.67 2.93
N ARG A 109 -2.24 -20.40 1.86
CA ARG A 109 -2.57 -19.97 0.49
C ARG A 109 -4.08 -19.93 0.25
N THR A 110 -4.85 -20.91 0.74
CA THR A 110 -6.31 -20.93 0.62
C THR A 110 -6.93 -19.78 1.41
N GLU A 111 -6.42 -19.49 2.61
CA GLU A 111 -6.89 -18.37 3.43
C GLU A 111 -6.57 -17.02 2.76
N GLU A 112 -5.39 -16.88 2.14
CA GLU A 112 -5.04 -15.68 1.38
C GLU A 112 -5.94 -15.48 0.15
N VAL A 113 -6.22 -16.55 -0.61
CA VAL A 113 -7.16 -16.52 -1.73
C VAL A 113 -8.57 -16.18 -1.26
N GLU A 114 -9.03 -16.76 -0.15
CA GLU A 114 -10.35 -16.47 0.42
C GLU A 114 -10.47 -15.02 0.89
N ARG A 115 -9.44 -14.48 1.57
CA ARG A 115 -9.40 -13.06 1.94
C ARG A 115 -9.39 -12.14 0.72
N SER A 116 -8.58 -12.46 -0.29
CA SER A 116 -8.50 -11.68 -1.53
C SER A 116 -9.83 -11.69 -2.28
N LEU A 117 -10.47 -12.86 -2.40
CA LEU A 117 -11.79 -13.01 -3.00
C LEU A 117 -12.86 -12.25 -2.21
N SER A 118 -12.86 -12.35 -0.88
CA SER A 118 -13.78 -11.62 0.00
C SER A 118 -13.63 -10.10 -0.14
N SER A 119 -12.39 -9.59 -0.21
CA SER A 119 -12.11 -8.17 -0.47
C SER A 119 -12.63 -7.76 -1.85
N SER A 120 -12.28 -8.52 -2.89
CA SER A 120 -12.69 -8.24 -4.27
C SER A 120 -14.22 -8.27 -4.44
N LEU A 121 -14.92 -9.20 -3.79
CA LEU A 121 -16.37 -9.26 -3.80
C LEU A 121 -16.99 -8.03 -3.14
N ARG A 122 -16.47 -7.60 -1.98
CA ARG A 122 -16.93 -6.39 -1.28
C ARG A 122 -16.70 -5.12 -2.11
N GLU A 123 -15.56 -5.01 -2.76
CA GLU A 123 -15.24 -3.89 -3.66
C GLU A 123 -16.22 -3.85 -4.83
N ARG A 124 -16.46 -5.00 -5.47
CA ARG A 124 -17.41 -5.11 -6.59
C ARG A 124 -18.86 -4.83 -6.16
N ASP A 125 -19.27 -5.26 -4.97
CA ASP A 125 -20.58 -4.92 -4.42
C ASP A 125 -20.71 -3.42 -4.14
N LYS A 126 -19.67 -2.81 -3.55
CA LYS A 126 -19.62 -1.37 -3.32
C LYS A 126 -19.69 -0.56 -4.63
N GLU A 127 -18.97 -0.99 -5.65
CA GLU A 127 -18.99 -0.36 -6.98
C GLU A 127 -20.38 -0.46 -7.62
N ARG A 128 -21.03 -1.63 -7.54
CA ARG A 128 -22.40 -1.80 -8.03
C ARG A 128 -23.40 -0.89 -7.32
N GLU A 129 -23.36 -0.82 -6.00
CA GLU A 129 -24.26 0.05 -5.24
C GLU A 129 -23.97 1.53 -5.52
N GLN A 130 -22.70 1.89 -5.72
CA GLN A 130 -22.33 3.24 -6.15
C GLN A 130 -22.90 3.57 -7.53
N HIS A 131 -22.80 2.67 -8.52
CA HIS A 131 -23.37 2.90 -9.84
C HIS A 131 -24.90 3.08 -9.81
N LYS A 132 -25.62 2.29 -9.00
CA LYS A 132 -27.07 2.49 -8.82
C LYS A 132 -27.39 3.84 -8.19
N LYS A 133 -26.57 4.27 -7.22
CA LYS A 133 -26.72 5.59 -6.60
C LYS A 133 -26.42 6.70 -7.60
N ASP A 134 -25.36 6.58 -8.39
CA ASP A 134 -25.01 7.55 -9.44
C ASP A 134 -26.11 7.64 -10.50
N GLU A 135 -26.72 6.52 -10.89
CA GLU A 135 -27.88 6.48 -11.77
C GLU A 135 -29.08 7.25 -11.16
N ALA A 136 -29.39 7.02 -9.88
CA ALA A 136 -30.43 7.76 -9.18
C ALA A 136 -30.13 9.28 -9.12
N VAL A 137 -28.87 9.67 -8.91
CA VAL A 137 -28.40 11.07 -8.97
C VAL A 137 -28.60 11.65 -10.37
N GLN A 138 -28.24 10.92 -11.42
CA GLN A 138 -28.42 11.37 -12.80
C GLN A 138 -29.89 11.57 -13.16
N LEU A 139 -30.76 10.63 -12.79
CA LEU A 139 -32.20 10.73 -13.00
C LEU A 139 -32.80 11.92 -12.26
N PHE A 140 -32.37 12.15 -11.02
CA PHE A 140 -32.80 13.30 -10.24
C PHE A 140 -32.32 14.62 -10.84
N ASN A 141 -31.06 14.69 -11.28
CA ASN A 141 -30.53 15.86 -11.99
C ASN A 141 -31.30 16.15 -13.29
N ALA A 142 -31.62 15.12 -14.08
CA ALA A 142 -32.43 15.29 -15.30
C ALA A 142 -33.82 15.86 -14.98
N LEU A 143 -34.46 15.36 -13.92
CA LEU A 143 -35.74 15.88 -13.43
C LEU A 143 -35.63 17.37 -13.02
N LEU A 144 -34.56 17.75 -12.33
CA LEU A 144 -34.29 19.14 -11.93
C LEU A 144 -34.07 20.05 -13.14
N VAL A 145 -33.31 19.61 -14.15
CA VAL A 145 -33.06 20.38 -15.38
C VAL A 145 -34.36 20.69 -16.12
N ASP A 146 -35.29 19.72 -16.16
CA ASP A 146 -36.55 19.88 -16.88
C ASP A 146 -37.54 20.79 -16.14
N LEU A 147 -37.72 20.58 -14.83
CA LEU A 147 -38.78 21.22 -14.04
C LEU A 147 -38.32 22.46 -13.28
N VAL A 148 -37.03 22.59 -12.97
CA VAL A 148 -36.47 23.65 -12.13
C VAL A 148 -35.57 24.54 -12.98
N ARG A 149 -36.15 25.62 -13.52
CA ARG A 149 -35.44 26.62 -14.33
C ARG A 149 -35.17 27.93 -13.60
N ASN A 150 -35.78 28.12 -12.44
CA ASN A 150 -35.65 29.32 -11.63
C ASN A 150 -34.57 29.12 -10.55
N SER A 151 -33.50 29.90 -10.60
CA SER A 151 -32.40 29.88 -9.62
C SER A 151 -32.75 30.52 -8.26
N GLU A 152 -33.98 31.02 -8.10
CA GLU A 152 -34.48 31.54 -6.82
C GLU A 152 -35.62 30.64 -6.26
N ALA A 153 -35.79 29.43 -6.79
CA ALA A 153 -36.77 28.48 -6.31
C ALA A 153 -36.39 27.94 -4.92
N SER A 154 -37.39 27.75 -4.05
CA SER A 154 -37.18 27.12 -2.74
C SER A 154 -37.27 25.60 -2.84
N TRP A 155 -36.51 24.87 -2.03
CA TRP A 155 -36.63 23.41 -1.95
C TRP A 155 -38.05 23.00 -1.54
N ARG A 156 -38.64 23.72 -0.59
CA ARG A 156 -39.97 23.42 -0.04
C ARG A 156 -41.07 23.40 -1.10
N ASP A 157 -41.06 24.37 -2.01
CA ASP A 157 -42.09 24.48 -3.05
C ASP A 157 -41.75 23.61 -4.27
N THR A 158 -40.47 23.57 -4.64
CA THR A 158 -39.99 22.72 -5.73
C THR A 158 -40.28 21.25 -5.45
N ARG A 159 -39.98 20.75 -4.25
CA ARG A 159 -40.24 19.36 -3.85
C ARG A 159 -41.71 18.96 -4.01
N LYS A 160 -42.65 19.87 -3.74
CA LYS A 160 -44.09 19.58 -3.93
C LYS A 160 -44.45 19.38 -5.40
N GLN A 161 -43.77 20.08 -6.30
CA GLN A 161 -43.93 19.92 -7.74
C GLN A 161 -43.24 18.64 -8.23
N LEU A 162 -42.00 18.39 -7.81
CA LEU A 162 -41.23 17.23 -8.22
C LEU A 162 -41.91 15.91 -7.84
N ARG A 163 -42.53 15.81 -6.66
CA ARG A 163 -43.28 14.63 -6.21
C ARG A 163 -44.46 14.21 -7.09
N LYS A 164 -44.92 15.09 -7.98
CA LYS A 164 -46.00 14.77 -8.92
C LYS A 164 -45.47 14.11 -10.20
N ASP A 165 -44.17 14.19 -10.45
CA ASP A 165 -43.52 13.57 -11.61
C ASP A 165 -43.19 12.11 -11.30
N HIS A 166 -43.51 11.21 -12.22
CA HIS A 166 -43.25 9.77 -12.06
C HIS A 166 -41.76 9.45 -11.82
N ARG A 167 -40.86 10.28 -12.36
CA ARG A 167 -39.41 10.11 -12.21
C ARG A 167 -38.91 10.37 -10.78
N TRP A 168 -39.73 11.00 -9.92
CA TRP A 168 -39.38 11.19 -8.51
C TRP A 168 -39.13 9.87 -7.78
N GLU A 169 -39.93 8.85 -8.08
CA GLU A 169 -39.80 7.50 -7.51
C GLU A 169 -38.57 6.76 -8.06
N LEU A 170 -38.11 7.08 -9.28
CA LEU A 170 -36.90 6.48 -9.84
C LEU A 170 -35.61 6.91 -9.10
N ALA A 171 -35.69 8.00 -8.33
CA ALA A 171 -34.61 8.47 -7.46
C ALA A 171 -34.83 8.05 -5.99
N GLU A 172 -35.56 6.97 -5.71
CA GLU A 172 -35.85 6.51 -4.33
C GLU A 172 -34.60 6.15 -3.53
N LEU A 173 -33.52 5.70 -4.19
CA LEU A 173 -32.23 5.40 -3.53
C LEU A 173 -31.58 6.60 -2.84
N LEU A 174 -31.95 7.83 -3.23
CA LEU A 174 -31.47 9.04 -2.60
C LEU A 174 -32.36 9.41 -1.43
N ASP A 175 -31.74 9.67 -0.29
CA ASP A 175 -32.47 10.13 0.88
C ASP A 175 -32.95 11.59 0.71
N ARG A 176 -33.63 12.11 1.74
CA ARG A 176 -34.19 13.46 1.66
C ARG A 176 -33.10 14.52 1.59
N GLU A 177 -32.07 14.38 2.41
CA GLU A 177 -30.98 15.31 2.59
C GLU A 177 -30.09 15.37 1.33
N GLU A 178 -29.84 14.22 0.70
CA GLU A 178 -29.12 14.10 -0.56
C GLU A 178 -29.89 14.78 -1.71
N LYS A 179 -31.20 14.56 -1.81
CA LYS A 179 -32.04 15.25 -2.80
C LYS A 179 -32.05 16.77 -2.60
N GLU A 180 -32.08 17.22 -1.35
CA GLU A 180 -32.02 18.66 -1.01
C GLU A 180 -30.67 19.26 -1.40
N LYS A 181 -29.57 18.56 -1.10
CA LYS A 181 -28.22 18.96 -1.50
C LYS A 181 -28.05 19.05 -3.02
N ILE A 182 -28.49 18.03 -3.76
CA ILE A 182 -28.41 18.04 -5.25
C ILE A 182 -29.26 19.17 -5.83
N PHE A 183 -30.42 19.46 -5.21
CA PHE A 183 -31.22 20.61 -5.59
C PHE A 183 -30.50 21.94 -5.36
N GLU A 184 -29.86 22.13 -4.19
CA GLU A 184 -29.07 23.34 -3.89
C GLU A 184 -27.92 23.51 -4.89
N GLU A 185 -27.16 22.45 -5.18
CA GLU A 185 -26.10 22.44 -6.19
C GLU A 185 -26.63 22.82 -7.59
N HIS A 186 -27.79 22.31 -7.97
CA HIS A 186 -28.46 22.69 -9.23
C HIS A 186 -28.86 24.17 -9.25
N ILE A 187 -29.42 24.69 -8.15
CA ILE A 187 -29.81 26.09 -8.03
C ILE A 187 -28.59 27.01 -8.12
N GLU A 188 -27.48 26.66 -7.45
CA GLU A 188 -26.22 27.39 -7.54
C GLU A 188 -25.65 27.37 -8.96
N SER A 189 -25.69 26.22 -9.63
CA SER A 189 -25.27 26.07 -11.03
C SER A 189 -26.10 26.94 -11.98
N LEU A 190 -27.43 26.97 -11.80
CA LEU A 190 -28.32 27.86 -12.54
C LEU A 190 -28.01 29.33 -12.28
N PHE A 191 -27.80 29.71 -11.01
CA PHE A 191 -27.44 31.08 -10.65
C PHE A 191 -26.13 31.50 -11.29
N LYS A 192 -25.10 30.66 -11.22
CA LYS A 192 -23.79 30.90 -11.84
C LYS A 192 -23.90 31.05 -13.35
N ARG A 193 -24.61 30.15 -14.03
CA ARG A 193 -24.83 30.23 -15.48
C ARG A 193 -25.59 31.50 -15.85
N ASN A 194 -26.63 31.86 -15.10
CA ASN A 194 -27.40 33.07 -15.37
C ASN A 194 -26.57 34.34 -15.13
N LYS A 195 -25.70 34.35 -14.10
CA LYS A 195 -24.73 35.42 -13.82
C LYS A 195 -23.74 35.59 -14.98
N GLU A 196 -23.15 34.50 -15.46
CA GLU A 196 -22.23 34.53 -16.61
C GLU A 196 -22.92 35.08 -17.87
N MET A 197 -24.17 34.69 -18.14
CA MET A 197 -24.92 35.23 -19.26
C MET A 197 -25.26 36.72 -19.09
N PHE A 198 -25.50 37.17 -17.86
CA PHE A 198 -25.69 38.58 -17.54
C PHE A 198 -24.40 39.39 -17.75
N HIS A 199 -23.25 38.88 -17.32
CA HIS A 199 -21.95 39.50 -17.60
C HIS A 199 -21.65 39.58 -19.09
N LYS A 200 -21.92 38.52 -19.86
CA LYS A 200 -21.79 38.54 -21.33
C LYS A 200 -22.67 39.62 -21.97
N LEU A 201 -23.91 39.78 -21.50
CA LEU A 201 -24.78 40.87 -21.93
C LEU A 201 -24.15 42.24 -21.65
N LEU A 202 -23.58 42.44 -20.46
CA LEU A 202 -22.91 43.70 -20.12
C LEU A 202 -21.71 43.99 -21.03
N ASP A 203 -20.88 42.98 -21.30
CA ASP A 203 -19.73 43.09 -22.19
C ASP A 203 -20.14 43.42 -23.64
N GLU A 204 -21.21 42.80 -24.15
CA GLU A 204 -21.77 43.06 -25.49
C GLU A 204 -22.41 44.45 -25.62
N THR A 205 -22.83 45.06 -24.49
CA THR A 205 -23.51 46.37 -24.49
C THR A 205 -22.53 47.55 -24.62
N ASN A 206 -21.21 47.28 -24.61
CA ASN A 206 -20.14 48.29 -24.76
C ASN A 206 -20.28 49.47 -23.77
N ILE A 207 -20.37 49.12 -22.49
CA ILE A 207 -20.63 50.04 -21.38
C ILE A 207 -19.32 50.72 -20.94
N SER A 208 -19.38 52.02 -20.66
CA SER A 208 -18.26 52.76 -20.04
C SER A 208 -17.98 52.28 -18.62
N LEU A 209 -16.72 52.20 -18.19
CA LEU A 209 -16.35 51.70 -16.85
C LEU A 209 -16.93 52.54 -15.70
N VAL A 210 -17.32 53.79 -15.98
CA VAL A 210 -17.94 54.72 -15.01
C VAL A 210 -19.45 54.87 -15.19
N ALA A 211 -20.08 54.05 -16.05
CA ALA A 211 -21.51 54.14 -16.34
C ALA A 211 -22.38 53.83 -15.10
N GLY A 212 -23.48 54.56 -14.97
CA GLY A 212 -24.45 54.34 -13.89
C GLY A 212 -25.46 53.23 -14.21
N TRP A 213 -25.90 52.51 -13.17
CA TRP A 213 -26.88 51.42 -13.32
C TRP A 213 -28.16 51.84 -14.07
N LYS A 214 -28.71 53.02 -13.76
CA LYS A 214 -29.95 53.51 -14.38
C LYS A 214 -29.86 53.69 -15.89
N GLU A 215 -28.69 54.04 -16.40
CA GLU A 215 -28.45 54.25 -17.84
C GLU A 215 -28.34 52.91 -18.54
N VAL A 216 -27.48 52.04 -18.01
CA VAL A 216 -27.27 50.67 -18.53
C VAL A 216 -28.57 49.88 -18.53
N LYS A 217 -29.34 49.95 -17.43
CA LYS A 217 -30.64 49.27 -17.29
C LYS A 217 -31.61 49.62 -18.41
N LYS A 218 -31.63 50.86 -18.91
CA LYS A 218 -32.53 51.24 -20.02
C LYS A 218 -32.22 50.49 -21.31
N VAL A 219 -30.96 50.13 -21.52
CA VAL A 219 -30.49 49.41 -22.70
C VAL A 219 -30.72 47.91 -22.57
N ILE A 220 -30.42 47.34 -21.40
CA ILE A 220 -30.41 45.88 -21.22
C ILE A 220 -31.74 45.28 -20.76
N LYS A 221 -32.71 46.09 -20.31
CA LYS A 221 -33.98 45.61 -19.70
C LYS A 221 -34.83 44.71 -20.59
N GLU A 222 -34.75 44.87 -21.91
CA GLU A 222 -35.53 44.09 -22.87
C GLU A 222 -34.85 42.75 -23.22
N ASP A 223 -33.58 42.56 -22.86
CA ASP A 223 -32.85 41.33 -23.15
C ASP A 223 -33.32 40.18 -22.21
N PRO A 224 -33.60 38.98 -22.73
CA PRO A 224 -34.01 37.84 -21.91
C PRO A 224 -33.02 37.49 -20.79
N ARG A 225 -31.71 37.70 -20.98
CA ARG A 225 -30.65 37.42 -20.01
C ARG A 225 -30.75 38.35 -18.79
N TYR A 226 -31.20 39.60 -18.97
CA TYR A 226 -31.47 40.53 -17.88
C TYR A 226 -32.57 39.99 -16.94
N SER A 227 -33.69 39.54 -17.52
CA SER A 227 -34.80 39.01 -16.75
C SER A 227 -34.50 37.65 -16.09
N LYS A 228 -33.72 36.80 -16.77
CA LYS A 228 -33.34 35.45 -16.27
C LYS A 228 -32.34 35.47 -15.11
N PHE A 229 -31.53 36.52 -14.97
CA PHE A 229 -30.51 36.56 -13.91
C PHE A 229 -31.09 36.54 -12.49
N SER A 230 -32.05 37.42 -12.23
CA SER A 230 -32.74 37.48 -10.94
C SER A 230 -34.04 38.21 -11.15
N SER A 231 -35.07 37.93 -10.34
CA SER A 231 -36.30 38.73 -10.31
C SER A 231 -36.13 40.08 -9.58
N SER A 232 -35.06 40.23 -8.79
CA SER A 232 -34.83 41.39 -7.92
C SER A 232 -33.94 42.44 -8.60
N ASP A 233 -34.48 43.65 -8.81
CA ASP A 233 -33.71 44.76 -9.38
C ASP A 233 -32.50 45.13 -8.51
N ARG A 234 -32.64 45.04 -7.19
CA ARG A 234 -31.55 45.30 -6.24
C ARG A 234 -30.40 44.29 -6.38
N LYS A 235 -30.70 43.01 -6.65
CA LYS A 235 -29.67 41.99 -6.89
C LYS A 235 -28.95 42.27 -8.22
N ARG A 236 -29.69 42.67 -9.26
CA ARG A 236 -29.13 43.06 -10.56
C ARG A 236 -28.20 44.27 -10.44
N GLU A 237 -28.63 45.31 -9.73
CA GLU A 237 -27.83 46.52 -9.48
C GLU A 237 -26.56 46.22 -8.69
N LYS A 238 -26.66 45.39 -7.64
CA LYS A 238 -25.50 44.96 -6.87
C LYS A 238 -24.50 44.21 -7.74
N GLU A 239 -24.96 43.21 -8.48
CA GLU A 239 -24.09 42.42 -9.37
C GLU A 239 -23.45 43.28 -10.47
N PHE A 240 -24.20 44.22 -11.05
CA PHE A 240 -23.65 45.21 -11.97
C PHE A 240 -22.54 46.03 -11.32
N SER A 241 -22.78 46.55 -10.12
CA SER A 241 -21.80 47.38 -9.40
C SER A 241 -20.53 46.60 -9.08
N ASP A 242 -20.67 45.36 -8.60
CA ASP A 242 -19.56 44.46 -8.31
C ASP A 242 -18.77 44.15 -9.59
N TYR A 243 -19.45 43.86 -10.69
CA TYR A 243 -18.84 43.57 -12.00
C TYR A 243 -18.08 44.76 -12.59
N MET A 244 -18.69 45.95 -12.56
CA MET A 244 -18.06 47.17 -13.05
C MET A 244 -16.84 47.56 -12.19
N HIS A 245 -16.93 47.35 -10.88
CA HIS A 245 -15.79 47.54 -9.98
C HIS A 245 -14.64 46.59 -10.32
N GLU A 246 -14.91 45.30 -10.52
CA GLU A 246 -13.91 44.30 -10.90
C GLU A 246 -13.25 44.65 -12.24
N LYS A 247 -14.03 45.00 -13.26
CA LYS A 247 -13.51 45.47 -14.57
C LYS A 247 -12.64 46.72 -14.42
N TYR A 248 -13.04 47.67 -13.58
CA TYR A 248 -12.27 48.89 -13.33
C TYR A 248 -10.95 48.60 -12.61
N VAL A 249 -10.97 47.69 -11.62
CA VAL A 249 -9.74 47.23 -10.94
C VAL A 249 -8.81 46.52 -11.91
N GLN A 250 -9.34 45.65 -12.78
CA GLN A 250 -8.56 44.96 -13.80
C GLN A 250 -7.94 45.93 -14.81
N ALA A 251 -8.71 46.89 -15.33
CA ALA A 251 -8.18 47.92 -16.24
C ALA A 251 -7.04 48.73 -15.62
N LYS A 252 -7.13 49.04 -14.32
CA LYS A 252 -6.04 49.69 -13.57
C LYS A 252 -4.83 48.78 -13.38
N ALA A 253 -5.03 47.48 -13.20
CA ALA A 253 -3.93 46.52 -13.11
C ALA A 253 -3.21 46.40 -14.45
N ASP A 254 -3.95 46.22 -15.54
CA ASP A 254 -3.44 46.14 -16.90
C ASP A 254 -2.67 47.42 -17.28
N PHE A 255 -3.20 48.59 -16.93
CA PHE A 255 -2.50 49.85 -17.15
C PHE A 255 -1.18 49.93 -16.37
N ARG A 256 -1.12 49.45 -15.12
CA ARG A 256 0.14 49.38 -14.37
C ARG A 256 1.14 48.41 -15.00
N GLU A 257 0.69 47.32 -15.62
CA GLU A 257 1.58 46.42 -16.36
C GLU A 257 2.14 47.10 -17.62
N LEU A 258 1.31 47.80 -18.38
CA LEU A 258 1.75 48.63 -19.49
C LEU A 258 2.84 49.64 -19.07
N LEU A 259 2.66 50.31 -17.93
CA LEU A 259 3.67 51.25 -17.42
C LEU A 259 5.00 50.57 -17.11
N LYS A 260 4.99 49.33 -16.59
CA LYS A 260 6.21 48.54 -16.36
C LYS A 260 6.89 48.11 -17.66
N GLU A 261 6.12 47.82 -18.70
CA GLU A 261 6.63 47.43 -20.02
C GLU A 261 7.19 48.64 -20.80
N THR A 262 6.75 49.86 -20.46
CA THR A 262 7.12 51.09 -21.15
C THR A 262 8.51 51.58 -20.75
N LYS A 263 9.53 51.14 -21.49
CA LYS A 263 10.95 51.46 -21.21
C LYS A 263 11.31 52.95 -21.23
N LEU A 264 10.49 53.81 -21.83
CA LEU A 264 10.68 55.27 -21.81
C LEU A 264 10.54 55.83 -20.39
N ILE A 265 9.76 55.17 -19.54
CA ILE A 265 9.55 55.57 -18.15
C ILE A 265 10.68 54.98 -17.30
N THR A 266 11.47 55.85 -16.67
CA THR A 266 12.65 55.48 -15.89
C THR A 266 12.69 56.26 -14.57
N TYR A 267 13.64 55.94 -13.69
CA TYR A 267 13.87 56.67 -12.43
C TYR A 267 14.22 58.16 -12.63
N LYS A 268 14.66 58.55 -13.84
CA LYS A 268 14.93 59.95 -14.22
C LYS A 268 13.68 60.69 -14.70
N SER A 269 12.61 59.97 -15.07
CA SER A 269 11.43 60.57 -15.69
C SER A 269 10.77 61.63 -14.81
N LYS A 270 10.78 61.49 -13.48
CA LYS A 270 10.29 62.54 -12.58
C LYS A 270 11.00 63.87 -12.81
N LYS A 271 12.33 63.87 -12.77
CA LYS A 271 13.14 65.08 -12.98
C LYS A 271 12.94 65.66 -14.38
N LEU A 272 12.90 64.80 -15.39
CA LEU A 272 12.68 65.22 -16.77
C LEU A 272 11.31 65.88 -16.97
N ILE A 273 10.27 65.40 -16.27
CA ILE A 273 8.92 66.00 -16.29
C ILE A 273 8.90 67.34 -15.54
N GLU A 274 9.61 67.47 -14.41
CA GLU A 274 9.75 68.74 -13.68
C GLU A 274 10.52 69.81 -14.49
N GLU A 275 11.49 69.38 -15.31
CA GLU A 275 12.28 70.25 -16.18
C GLU A 275 11.54 70.63 -17.47
N SER A 276 10.75 69.72 -18.03
CA SER A 276 10.01 69.95 -19.29
C SER A 276 8.80 69.02 -19.45
N ASP A 277 7.66 69.61 -19.80
CA ASP A 277 6.44 68.87 -20.19
C ASP A 277 6.62 67.97 -21.43
N SER A 278 7.72 68.13 -22.19
CA SER A 278 8.00 67.31 -23.38
C SER A 278 8.07 65.82 -23.06
N HIS A 279 8.74 65.45 -21.95
CA HIS A 279 8.91 64.03 -21.57
C HIS A 279 7.57 63.37 -21.21
N LEU A 280 6.66 64.10 -20.55
CA LEU A 280 5.34 63.59 -20.23
C LEU A 280 4.51 63.35 -21.50
N LYS A 281 4.54 64.29 -22.45
CA LYS A 281 3.84 64.17 -23.73
C LYS A 281 4.37 63.00 -24.57
N ASP A 282 5.68 62.76 -24.55
CA ASP A 282 6.28 61.62 -25.26
C ASP A 282 5.87 60.29 -24.63
N ILE A 283 5.78 60.21 -23.29
CA ILE A 283 5.24 59.04 -22.60
C ILE A 283 3.77 58.82 -23.00
N GLU A 284 2.92 59.84 -22.90
CA GLU A 284 1.50 59.74 -23.24
C GLU A 284 1.30 59.28 -24.69
N LYS A 285 2.04 59.86 -25.63
CA LYS A 285 2.00 59.48 -27.06
C LYS A 285 2.37 58.02 -27.32
N ILE A 286 3.29 57.46 -26.55
CA ILE A 286 3.61 56.02 -26.65
C ILE A 286 2.44 55.20 -26.12
N LEU A 287 1.93 55.58 -24.94
CA LEU A 287 0.86 54.85 -24.26
C LEU A 287 -0.46 54.85 -25.04
N GLU A 288 -0.76 55.92 -25.78
CA GLU A 288 -1.94 56.05 -26.66
C GLU A 288 -2.07 54.94 -27.71
N ASN A 289 -0.97 54.24 -28.04
CA ASN A 289 -0.99 53.13 -29.00
C ASN A 289 -1.42 51.79 -28.36
N ASP A 290 -1.49 51.69 -27.03
CA ASP A 290 -1.84 50.45 -26.33
C ASP A 290 -3.30 50.47 -25.87
N LYS A 291 -4.02 49.37 -26.12
CA LYS A 291 -5.44 49.23 -25.77
C LYS A 291 -5.70 49.43 -24.27
N ARG A 292 -4.76 49.02 -23.39
CA ARG A 292 -4.89 49.14 -21.92
C ARG A 292 -4.91 50.61 -21.47
N TYR A 293 -4.29 51.50 -22.23
CA TYR A 293 -4.37 52.94 -22.00
C TYR A 293 -5.74 53.51 -22.38
N LEU A 294 -6.27 53.08 -23.54
CA LEU A 294 -7.54 53.54 -24.10
C LEU A 294 -8.75 53.08 -23.28
N VAL A 295 -8.69 51.89 -22.66
CA VAL A 295 -9.77 51.40 -21.77
C VAL A 295 -10.05 52.37 -20.61
N LEU A 296 -9.04 53.12 -20.15
CA LEU A 296 -9.17 54.12 -19.09
C LEU A 296 -9.50 55.54 -19.60
N ASP A 297 -9.83 55.73 -20.89
CA ASP A 297 -10.24 57.04 -21.44
C ASP A 297 -11.46 57.64 -20.73
N CYS A 298 -12.32 56.78 -20.18
CA CYS A 298 -13.47 57.19 -19.39
C CYS A 298 -13.11 57.80 -18.02
N ALA A 299 -11.86 57.68 -17.57
CA ALA A 299 -11.36 58.17 -16.28
C ALA A 299 -9.94 58.78 -16.41
N PRO A 300 -9.77 59.89 -17.15
CA PRO A 300 -8.46 60.45 -17.47
C PRO A 300 -7.69 60.92 -16.22
N GLU A 301 -8.39 61.45 -15.20
CA GLU A 301 -7.77 61.87 -13.94
C GLU A 301 -7.14 60.70 -13.18
N GLU A 302 -7.83 59.56 -13.13
CA GLU A 302 -7.33 58.36 -12.46
C GLU A 302 -6.18 57.72 -13.24
N ARG A 303 -6.20 57.81 -14.57
CA ARG A 303 -5.07 57.41 -15.42
C ARG A 303 -3.83 58.27 -15.16
N ALA A 304 -3.97 59.60 -15.16
CA ALA A 304 -2.89 60.52 -14.84
C ALA A 304 -2.31 60.27 -13.44
N LYS A 305 -3.19 60.05 -12.45
CA LYS A 305 -2.81 59.72 -11.08
C LYS A 305 -2.00 58.41 -10.98
N ILE A 306 -2.40 57.36 -11.71
CA ILE A 306 -1.64 56.09 -11.73
C ILE A 306 -0.27 56.29 -12.39
N LEU A 307 -0.21 57.02 -13.51
CA LEU A 307 1.03 57.32 -14.21
C LEU A 307 2.02 58.09 -13.32
N LEU A 308 1.56 59.19 -12.71
CA LEU A 308 2.38 60.01 -11.83
C LEU A 308 2.82 59.25 -10.58
N ALA A 309 1.94 58.44 -9.98
CA ALA A 309 2.29 57.59 -8.85
C ALA A 309 3.37 56.55 -9.22
N TYR A 310 3.31 55.99 -10.43
CA TYR A 310 4.33 55.07 -10.93
C TYR A 310 5.69 55.75 -11.16
N VAL A 311 5.68 56.94 -11.76
CA VAL A 311 6.89 57.77 -11.94
C VAL A 311 7.52 58.13 -10.59
N GLU A 312 6.71 58.50 -9.60
CA GLU A 312 7.18 58.81 -8.25
C GLU A 312 7.80 57.58 -7.57
N ASP A 313 7.19 56.41 -7.72
CA ASP A 313 7.71 55.16 -7.16
C ASP A 313 9.04 54.75 -7.81
N LEU A 314 9.17 54.88 -9.13
CA LEU A 314 10.44 54.66 -9.83
C LEU A 314 11.53 55.64 -9.38
N HIS A 315 11.17 56.91 -9.20
CA HIS A 315 12.09 57.92 -8.71
C HIS A 315 12.59 57.59 -7.30
N ARG A 316 11.69 57.17 -6.40
CA ARG A 316 12.00 56.77 -5.03
C ARG A 316 12.88 55.51 -4.99
N ARG A 317 12.65 54.55 -5.89
CA ARG A 317 13.47 53.32 -6.01
C ARG A 317 14.88 53.61 -6.53
N GLY A 318 15.04 54.64 -7.35
CA GLY A 318 16.33 55.02 -7.93
C GLY A 318 16.81 54.04 -9.00
N VAL A 319 18.13 53.96 -9.20
CA VAL A 319 18.73 53.08 -10.22
C VAL A 319 18.40 51.62 -9.86
N PRO A 320 17.88 50.81 -10.80
CA PRO A 320 17.64 49.39 -10.54
C PRO A 320 18.95 48.73 -10.10
N PRO A 321 18.94 47.89 -9.05
CA PRO A 321 20.14 47.25 -8.56
C PRO A 321 20.76 46.39 -9.67
N PRO A 322 22.10 46.31 -9.75
CA PRO A 322 22.76 45.48 -10.74
C PRO A 322 22.32 44.01 -10.55
N PRO A 323 22.26 43.21 -11.63
CA PRO A 323 21.80 41.81 -11.58
C PRO A 323 22.60 40.90 -10.62
N THR A 324 23.71 41.41 -10.08
CA THR A 324 24.59 40.75 -9.12
C THR A 324 24.35 41.16 -7.66
N ALA A 325 23.38 42.04 -7.36
CA ALA A 325 23.08 42.48 -6.01
C ALA A 325 21.93 41.65 -5.40
N SER A 326 22.25 40.83 -4.40
CA SER A 326 21.26 40.15 -3.55
C SER A 326 20.44 41.19 -2.76
N GLU A 327 19.13 40.97 -2.63
CA GLU A 327 18.21 41.90 -1.98
C GLU A 327 18.66 42.27 -0.55
N PRO A 328 18.78 43.56 -0.20
CA PRO A 328 18.98 43.94 1.19
C PRO A 328 17.67 43.73 1.95
N SER A 329 17.72 42.85 2.96
CA SER A 329 16.62 42.56 3.87
C SER A 329 16.12 43.86 4.50
N ARG A 330 14.92 44.32 4.11
CA ARG A 330 14.32 45.54 4.64
C ARG A 330 13.85 45.27 6.07
N ARG A 331 14.55 45.89 7.03
CA ARG A 331 14.12 45.97 8.43
C ARG A 331 12.84 46.82 8.48
N SER A 332 11.72 46.19 8.82
CA SER A 332 10.45 46.86 9.08
C SER A 332 10.61 47.81 10.26
N THR A 333 10.57 49.12 10.02
CA THR A 333 10.38 50.10 11.09
C THR A 333 8.89 50.21 11.41
N LYS A 334 8.58 50.05 12.71
CA LYS A 334 7.25 50.20 13.31
C LYS A 334 6.62 51.55 13.01
#